data_AF-A0A358HXK4-F1
#
_entry.id   AF-A0A358HXK4-F1
#
_cell.length_a   1.000
_cell.length_b   1.000
_cell.length_c   1.000
_cell.angle_alpha   90.00
_cell.angle_beta   90.00
_cell.angle_gamma   90.00
#
_symmetry.space_group_name_H-M   'P 1'
#
loop_
_entity.id
_entity.type
_entity.pdbx_description
1 polymer ?
#
loop_
_entity_poly.entity_id
_entity_poly.type
_entity_poly.pdbx_seq_one_letter_code
_entity_poly.pdbx_strand_id
1 'polypeptide(L)' 'MTTFRVPGRGRVLHNRPVSFTFDGMTYQGLEGDTVASALIANGVQLMG' A
#
# COMPACT_ATOMS: atom_id res chain seq x y z
N MET A 1 -4.00 -5.73 -9.58
CA MET A 1 -4.75 -6.57 -8.62
C MET A 1 -3.97 -6.59 -7.31
N THR A 2 -4.45 -5.91 -6.27
CA THR A 2 -3.79 -5.84 -4.96
C THR A 2 -4.17 -7.07 -4.13
N THR A 3 -3.36 -8.12 -4.21
CA THR A 3 -3.60 -9.49 -3.71
C THR A 3 -3.93 -9.61 -2.21
N PHE A 4 -3.73 -8.56 -1.39
CA PHE A 4 -3.91 -8.62 0.07
C PHE A 4 -4.93 -7.62 0.65
N ARG A 5 -5.74 -6.95 -0.18
CA ARG A 5 -6.75 -5.99 0.32
C ARG A 5 -8.16 -6.56 0.26
N VAL A 6 -8.90 -6.41 1.35
CA VAL A 6 -10.32 -6.76 1.41
C VAL A 6 -11.13 -5.65 0.72
N PRO A 7 -11.85 -5.94 -0.37
CA PRO A 7 -12.64 -4.93 -1.06
C PRO A 7 -13.73 -4.36 -0.14
N GLY A 8 -13.85 -3.04 -0.09
CA GLY A 8 -14.89 -2.35 0.68
C GLY A 8 -14.60 -2.18 2.19
N ARG A 9 -13.38 -2.48 2.66
CA ARG A 9 -12.98 -2.33 4.06
C ARG A 9 -11.65 -1.56 4.18
N GLY A 10 -11.52 -0.73 5.22
CA GLY A 10 -10.33 0.10 5.48
C GLY A 10 -10.59 1.60 5.25
N ARG A 11 -9.97 2.48 6.06
CA ARG A 11 -10.06 3.95 5.93
C ARG A 11 -9.20 4.50 4.79
N VAL A 12 -9.12 3.76 3.68
CA VAL A 12 -8.24 4.05 2.55
C VAL A 12 -9.09 4.28 1.31
N LEU A 13 -8.72 5.30 0.53
CA LEU A 13 -9.44 5.62 -0.70
C LEU A 13 -8.97 4.68 -1.81
N HIS A 14 -9.68 3.55 -1.96
CA HIS A 14 -9.43 2.55 -2.99
C HIS A 14 -9.45 3.09 -4.44
N ASN A 15 -10.02 4.28 -4.65
CA ASN A 15 -10.12 4.93 -5.96
C ASN A 15 -9.00 5.94 -6.24
N ARG A 16 -8.00 6.04 -5.35
CA ARG A 16 -6.89 6.98 -5.49
C ARG A 16 -5.55 6.28 -5.22
N PRO A 17 -4.99 5.59 -6.23
CA PRO A 17 -3.64 5.06 -6.13
C PRO A 17 -2.64 6.21 -6.02
N VAL A 18 -1.71 6.08 -5.08
CA VAL A 18 -0.59 7.01 -4.88
C VAL A 18 0.72 6.25 -5.07
N SER A 19 1.64 6.83 -5.84
CA SER A 19 2.97 6.27 -6.04
C SER A 19 3.96 6.96 -5.10
N PHE A 20 4.76 6.20 -4.37
CA PHE A 20 5.80 6.71 -3.49
C PHE A 20 7.08 5.88 -3.63
N THR A 21 8.22 6.47 -3.33
CA THR A 21 9.52 5.78 -3.37
C THR A 21 9.97 5.48 -1.96
N PHE A 22 10.32 4.22 -1.70
CA PHE A 22 10.88 3.75 -0.44
C PHE A 22 12.11 2.90 -0.74
N ASP A 23 13.23 3.17 -0.06
CA ASP A 23 14.50 2.45 -0.25
C ASP A 23 14.99 2.40 -1.71
N GLY A 24 14.73 3.48 -2.47
CA GLY A 24 15.07 3.59 -3.90
C GLY A 24 14.12 2.83 -4.85
N MET A 25 13.12 2.12 -4.33
CA MET A 25 12.12 1.40 -5.13
C MET A 25 10.77 2.14 -5.11
N THR A 26 10.11 2.24 -6.26
CA THR A 26 8.78 2.86 -6.37
C THR A 26 7.69 1.83 -6.06
N TYR A 27 6.84 2.16 -5.09
CA TYR A 27 5.70 1.37 -4.66
C TYR A 27 4.39 2.11 -4.89
N GLN A 28 3.31 1.35 -5.02
CA GLN A 28 1.96 1.89 -5.18
C GLN A 28 1.13 1.65 -3.92
N GLY A 29 0.75 2.72 -3.23
CA GLY A 29 -0.18 2.73 -2.10
C GLY A 29 -1.55 3.28 -2.49
N LEU A 30 -2.45 3.44 -1.51
CA LEU A 30 -3.70 4.18 -1.66
C LEU A 30 -3.68 5.43 -0.78
N GLU A 31 -4.35 6.49 -1.21
CA GLU A 31 -4.48 7.70 -0.40
C GLU A 31 -5.15 7.35 0.95
N GLY A 32 -4.52 7.76 2.05
CA GLY A 32 -4.93 7.40 3.41
C GLY A 32 -4.22 6.17 3.99
N ASP A 33 -3.43 5.43 3.21
CA ASP A 33 -2.52 4.43 3.75
C ASP A 33 -1.32 5.08 4.46
N THR A 34 -0.79 4.35 5.44
CA THR A 34 0.58 4.55 5.92
C THR A 34 1.56 3.79 5.03
N VAL A 35 2.82 4.22 5.01
CA VAL A 35 3.89 3.55 4.25
C VAL A 35 3.96 2.06 4.58
N ALA A 36 3.88 1.69 5.87
CA ALA A 36 3.86 0.29 6.31
C ALA A 36 2.67 -0.50 5.75
N SER A 37 1.47 0.08 5.73
CA SER A 37 0.26 -0.58 5.18
C SER A 37 0.37 -0.77 3.68
N ALA A 38 0.94 0.22 2.97
CA ALA A 38 1.21 0.13 1.55
C ALA A 38 2.29 -0.93 1.23
N LEU A 39 3.36 -1.02 2.02
CA LEU A 39 4.40 -2.04 1.86
C LEU A 39 3.84 -3.45 2.05
N ILE A 40 3.10 -3.69 3.15
CA ILE A 40 2.44 -4.99 3.40
C ILE A 40 1.47 -5.33 2.26
N ALA A 41 0.69 -4.35 1.78
CA ALA A 41 -0.23 -4.55 0.66
C ALA A 41 0.48 -4.89 -0.66
N ASN A 42 1.73 -4.47 -0.83
CA ASN A 42 2.60 -4.84 -1.95
C ASN A 42 3.36 -6.16 -1.70
N GLY A 43 3.07 -6.89 -0.60
CA GLY A 43 3.75 -8.13 -0.25
C GLY A 43 5.14 -7.93 0.37
N VAL A 44 5.49 -6.70 0.72
CA VAL A 44 6.74 -6.39 1.43
C VAL A 44 6.48 -6.53 2.93
N GLN A 45 6.92 -7.66 3.49
CA GLN A 45 7.10 -7.77 4.94
C GLN A 45 8.38 -7.04 5.31
N LEU A 46 8.24 -5.90 5.98
CA LEU A 46 9.37 -5.25 6.64
C LEU A 46 9.81 -6.17 7.80
N MET A 47 10.75 -7.07 7.54
CA MET A 47 11.44 -7.81 8.59
C MET A 47 12.53 -6.91 9.17
N GLY A 48 12.40 -6.60 10.46
CA GLY A 48 13.45 -6.08 11.32
C GLY A 48 13.61 -7.02 12.50
#